data_AF-A0A5C3LDH2-F1
#
_entry.id   AF-A0A5C3LDH2-F1
#
_cell.length_a   1.000
_cell.length_b   1.000
_cell.length_c   1.000
_cell.angle_alpha   90.00
_cell.angle_beta   90.00
_cell.angle_gamma   90.00
#
_symmetry.space_group_name_H-M   'P 1'
#
loop_
_entity.id
_entity.type
_entity.pdbx_description
1 polymer ?
#
loop_
_entity_poly.entity_id
_entity_poly.type
_entity_poly.pdbx_seq_one_letter_code
_entity_poly.pdbx_strand_id
1 'polypeptide(L)'
;MNAPDSFNEPIVRVRELKKDRVNFVLENVDLAFANSFRRVVMADIPTVAIDLVEFEANTTVLPDEYIAHRLGLIPLVSANCEDAIRYTRDCTCLSQCSYCAVQLRLDVTCNDDNTMEVTSNHLEVVPFQDDFIHDNLEHGDEKAKRSQFFGHPVGKQDPGVPPVLIAKIRKGQELRVRCVAKKGIAKEHAKWSPCSAVSFEYDPYNKLRHTAYWFETDSRAEWPVSENGKEEEEPRDDEVFDFNAAPNKFYFEIETDGSLSPEDVVERGLNELQNKLANLLLGLKAGPDEMLEDWTDSQPQAPVAAPTNGGSWGEGTGGWGRGSSPARTGAGSGGWNTSPGAGGSSSAWGASPERQIGSWNA
;
A
#
# COMPACT_ATOMS: atom_id res chain seq x y z
N MET A 1 -7.28 18.63 39.73
CA MET A 1 -6.87 18.85 38.33
C MET A 1 -7.82 18.03 37.50
N ASN A 2 -8.93 18.64 37.10
CA ASN A 2 -9.93 17.97 36.27
C ASN A 2 -9.40 18.00 34.84
N ALA A 3 -9.23 16.83 34.23
CA ALA A 3 -9.12 16.74 32.79
C ALA A 3 -10.38 17.36 32.18
N PRO A 4 -10.29 18.19 31.13
CA PRO A 4 -11.49 18.59 30.41
C PRO A 4 -12.09 17.35 29.75
N ASP A 5 -13.17 16.84 30.35
CA ASP A 5 -14.11 15.88 29.77
C ASP A 5 -14.84 16.55 28.59
N SER A 6 -14.18 16.58 27.44
CA SER A 6 -14.83 16.78 26.15
C SER A 6 -14.19 15.82 25.15
N PHE A 7 -14.60 14.54 25.20
CA PHE A 7 -14.53 13.69 24.03
C PHE A 7 -15.46 14.30 22.99
N ASN A 8 -14.98 15.32 22.27
CA ASN A 8 -15.70 15.85 21.14
C ASN A 8 -15.76 14.73 20.11
N GLU A 9 -16.96 14.26 19.82
CA GLU A 9 -17.17 13.24 18.81
C GLU A 9 -16.66 13.77 17.46
N PRO A 10 -15.94 12.95 16.67
CA PRO A 10 -15.52 13.32 15.32
C PRO A 10 -16.72 13.70 14.47
N ILE A 11 -16.64 14.83 13.75
CA ILE A 11 -17.70 15.31 12.87
C ILE A 11 -17.18 15.25 11.43
N VAL A 12 -17.98 14.66 10.54
CA VAL A 12 -17.70 14.62 9.10
C VAL A 12 -18.73 15.45 8.36
N ARG A 13 -18.29 16.45 7.61
CA ARG A 13 -19.13 17.25 6.71
C ARG A 13 -18.68 17.09 5.27
N VAL A 14 -19.46 16.35 4.48
CA VAL A 14 -19.21 16.20 3.03
C VAL A 14 -19.60 17.49 2.31
N ARG A 15 -18.67 18.05 1.53
CA ARG A 15 -18.91 19.22 0.68
C ARG A 15 -19.37 18.81 -0.70
N GLU A 16 -18.68 17.85 -1.30
CA GLU A 16 -18.96 17.37 -2.65
C GLU A 16 -18.66 15.88 -2.75
N LEU A 17 -19.53 15.16 -3.43
CA LEU A 17 -19.34 13.77 -3.80
C LEU A 17 -19.55 13.62 -5.31
N LYS A 18 -18.52 13.14 -6.00
CA LYS A 18 -18.55 12.78 -7.42
C LYS A 18 -18.20 11.29 -7.56
N LYS A 19 -18.24 10.79 -8.80
CA LYS A 19 -17.90 9.40 -9.12
C LYS A 19 -16.45 9.05 -8.79
N ASP A 20 -15.54 10.02 -8.97
CA ASP A 20 -14.08 9.87 -8.89
C ASP A 20 -13.47 10.50 -7.63
N ARG A 21 -14.19 11.39 -6.96
CA ARG A 21 -13.66 12.11 -5.79
C ARG A 21 -14.70 12.37 -4.71
N VAL A 22 -14.21 12.51 -3.48
CA VAL A 22 -14.98 12.99 -2.33
C VAL A 22 -14.23 14.12 -1.64
N ASN A 23 -14.90 15.27 -1.44
CA ASN A 23 -14.38 16.42 -0.70
C ASN A 23 -15.18 16.57 0.58
N PHE A 24 -14.50 16.51 1.73
CA PHE A 24 -15.14 16.59 3.04
C PHE A 24 -14.23 17.26 4.07
N VAL A 25 -14.85 17.72 5.15
CA VAL A 25 -14.20 18.32 6.30
C VAL A 25 -14.33 17.37 7.49
N LEU A 26 -13.20 17.10 8.15
CA LEU A 26 -13.11 16.30 9.36
C LEU A 26 -12.81 17.22 10.54
N GLU A 27 -13.74 17.32 11.46
CA GLU A 27 -13.69 18.19 12.64
C GLU A 27 -13.62 17.36 13.93
N ASN A 28 -13.12 17.95 15.01
CA ASN A 28 -12.99 17.34 16.34
C ASN A 28 -12.08 16.10 16.38
N VAL A 29 -11.02 16.09 15.58
CA VAL A 29 -10.00 15.03 15.63
C VAL A 29 -8.62 15.63 15.87
N ASP A 30 -7.67 14.79 16.27
CA ASP A 30 -6.26 15.17 16.36
C ASP A 30 -5.56 15.05 14.99
N LEU A 31 -4.52 15.84 14.77
CA LEU A 31 -3.66 15.80 13.57
C LEU A 31 -3.05 14.41 13.38
N ALA A 32 -2.68 13.72 14.47
CA ALA A 32 -2.13 12.37 14.37
C ALA A 32 -3.17 11.38 13.82
N PHE A 33 -4.43 11.50 14.24
CA PHE A 33 -5.52 10.67 13.72
C PHE A 33 -5.79 10.97 12.25
N ALA A 34 -5.96 12.25 11.90
CA ALA A 34 -6.24 12.68 10.52
C ALA A 34 -5.13 12.23 9.54
N ASN A 35 -3.86 12.39 9.93
CA ASN A 35 -2.73 11.93 9.13
C ASN A 35 -2.63 10.39 9.08
N SER A 36 -2.95 9.68 10.17
CA SER A 36 -2.97 8.21 10.16
C SER A 36 -4.03 7.68 9.22
N PHE A 37 -5.24 8.25 9.27
CA PHE A 37 -6.32 7.94 8.33
C PHE A 37 -5.89 8.19 6.89
N ARG A 38 -5.30 9.36 6.58
CA ARG A 38 -4.74 9.67 5.26
C ARG A 38 -3.78 8.59 4.76
N ARG A 39 -2.87 8.12 5.62
CA ARG A 39 -1.87 7.09 5.26
C ARG A 39 -2.50 5.72 5.01
N VAL A 40 -3.50 5.36 5.82
CA VAL A 40 -4.23 4.09 5.65
C VAL A 40 -4.96 4.07 4.32
N VAL A 41 -5.69 5.15 4.01
CA VAL A 41 -6.41 5.30 2.75
C VAL A 41 -5.50 5.12 1.52
N MET A 42 -4.29 5.69 1.55
CA MET A 42 -3.36 5.59 0.42
C MET A 42 -2.72 4.21 0.26
N ALA A 43 -2.45 3.50 1.36
CA ALA A 43 -1.46 2.41 1.35
C ALA A 43 -1.95 1.06 1.89
N ASP A 44 -3.01 1.05 2.68
CA ASP A 44 -3.41 -0.12 3.48
C ASP A 44 -4.75 -0.72 3.06
N ILE A 45 -5.53 -0.03 2.22
CA ILE A 45 -6.77 -0.58 1.68
C ILE A 45 -6.42 -1.69 0.67
N PRO A 46 -6.95 -2.92 0.84
CA PRO A 46 -6.69 -4.00 -0.09
C PRO A 46 -7.45 -3.85 -1.39
N THR A 47 -6.75 -4.08 -2.51
CA THR A 47 -7.31 -4.08 -3.86
C THR A 47 -6.81 -5.29 -4.66
N VAL A 48 -7.37 -5.49 -5.85
CA VAL A 48 -6.95 -6.54 -6.79
C VAL A 48 -6.21 -5.91 -7.96
N ALA A 49 -5.02 -6.41 -8.27
CA ALA A 49 -4.23 -6.01 -9.43
C ALA A 49 -3.54 -7.22 -10.05
N ILE A 50 -3.16 -7.11 -11.33
CA ILE A 50 -2.41 -8.16 -12.04
C ILE A 50 -1.03 -8.31 -11.40
N ASP A 51 -0.68 -9.55 -11.04
CA ASP A 51 0.57 -9.87 -10.34
C ASP A 51 1.45 -10.87 -11.10
N LEU A 52 0.83 -11.86 -11.73
CA LEU A 52 1.53 -12.81 -12.59
C LEU A 52 1.04 -12.65 -14.04
N VAL A 53 1.99 -12.63 -14.98
CA VAL A 53 1.70 -12.60 -16.42
C VAL A 53 2.46 -13.74 -17.09
N GLU A 54 1.73 -14.67 -17.69
CA GLU A 54 2.25 -15.78 -18.47
C GLU A 54 2.11 -15.43 -19.96
N PHE A 55 3.24 -15.38 -20.68
CA PHE A 55 3.27 -15.11 -22.11
C PHE A 55 3.21 -16.41 -22.90
N GLU A 56 2.19 -16.57 -23.73
CA GLU A 56 2.08 -17.67 -24.70
C GLU A 56 2.74 -17.26 -26.02
N ALA A 57 2.47 -16.04 -26.48
CA ALA A 57 3.07 -15.46 -27.67
C ALA A 57 3.19 -13.95 -27.54
N ASN A 58 4.38 -13.40 -27.79
CA ASN A 58 4.61 -11.97 -27.97
C ASN A 58 5.46 -11.75 -29.21
N THR A 59 4.84 -11.28 -30.28
CA THR A 59 5.54 -10.83 -31.50
C THR A 59 5.45 -9.32 -31.67
N THR A 60 5.07 -8.61 -30.61
CA THR A 60 4.97 -7.16 -30.58
C THR A 60 6.36 -6.51 -30.54
N VAL A 61 6.39 -5.18 -30.67
CA VAL A 61 7.63 -4.40 -30.57
C VAL A 61 8.10 -4.19 -29.12
N LEU A 62 7.24 -4.48 -28.13
CA LEU A 62 7.54 -4.26 -26.71
C LEU A 62 8.01 -5.58 -26.08
N PRO A 63 9.06 -5.54 -25.24
CA PRO A 63 9.50 -6.72 -24.53
C PRO A 63 8.49 -7.13 -23.44
N ASP A 64 8.54 -8.40 -23.05
CA ASP A 64 7.57 -9.04 -22.17
C ASP A 64 7.43 -8.29 -20.83
N GLU A 65 8.54 -7.97 -20.19
CA GLU A 65 8.56 -7.28 -18.90
C GLU A 65 7.93 -5.88 -18.95
N TYR A 66 8.02 -5.21 -20.10
CA TYR A 66 7.41 -3.90 -20.29
C TYR A 66 5.90 -4.00 -20.38
N ILE A 67 5.40 -5.01 -21.12
CA ILE A 67 3.96 -5.30 -21.19
C ILE A 67 3.45 -5.77 -19.82
N ALA A 68 4.19 -6.65 -19.14
CA ALA A 68 3.82 -7.15 -17.82
C ALA A 68 3.70 -6.02 -16.79
N HIS A 69 4.66 -5.08 -16.78
CA HIS A 69 4.60 -3.90 -15.92
C HIS A 69 3.36 -3.05 -16.21
N ARG A 70 3.03 -2.81 -17.48
CA ARG A 70 1.82 -2.05 -17.86
C ARG A 70 0.54 -2.76 -17.46
N LEU A 71 0.45 -4.07 -17.68
CA LEU A 71 -0.70 -4.89 -17.27
C LEU A 71 -0.91 -4.82 -15.74
N GLY A 72 0.18 -4.85 -14.97
CA GLY A 72 0.14 -4.69 -13.52
C GLY A 72 -0.48 -3.38 -13.04
N LEU A 73 -0.34 -2.30 -13.82
CA LEU A 73 -0.86 -0.96 -13.50
C LEU A 73 -2.27 -0.69 -14.04
N ILE A 74 -2.95 -1.67 -14.67
CA ILE A 74 -4.33 -1.50 -15.10
C ILE A 74 -5.24 -1.64 -13.86
N PRO A 75 -6.04 -0.60 -13.54
CA PRO A 75 -6.94 -0.67 -12.39
C PRO A 75 -8.05 -1.69 -12.67
N LEU A 76 -8.29 -2.59 -11.72
CA LEU A 76 -9.36 -3.58 -11.76
C LEU A 76 -10.41 -3.24 -10.70
N VAL A 77 -11.68 -3.44 -11.05
CA VAL A 77 -12.80 -3.22 -10.12
C VAL A 77 -12.63 -4.14 -8.91
N SER A 78 -12.44 -3.54 -7.75
CA SER A 78 -12.07 -4.21 -6.50
C SER A 78 -13.12 -4.04 -5.40
N ALA A 79 -14.37 -3.71 -5.78
CA ALA A 79 -15.46 -3.56 -4.83
C ALA A 79 -15.61 -4.84 -3.97
N ASN A 80 -15.66 -4.63 -2.66
CA ASN A 80 -15.71 -5.69 -1.64
C ASN A 80 -14.47 -6.61 -1.56
N CYS A 81 -13.28 -6.13 -1.93
CA CYS A 81 -12.05 -6.94 -1.97
C CYS A 81 -11.68 -7.64 -0.65
N GLU A 82 -12.07 -7.10 0.50
CA GLU A 82 -11.79 -7.70 1.81
C GLU A 82 -12.36 -9.12 1.93
N ASP A 83 -13.62 -9.29 1.56
CA ASP A 83 -14.33 -10.57 1.67
C ASP A 83 -14.50 -11.30 0.34
N ALA A 84 -14.31 -10.63 -0.79
CA ALA A 84 -14.53 -11.21 -2.13
C ALA A 84 -13.37 -12.10 -2.62
N ILE A 85 -12.20 -11.99 -1.97
CA ILE A 85 -10.99 -12.72 -2.33
C ILE A 85 -10.06 -12.88 -1.11
N ARG A 86 -9.49 -14.08 -0.95
CA ARG A 86 -8.46 -14.36 0.06
C ARG A 86 -7.10 -13.86 -0.40
N TYR A 87 -6.21 -13.51 0.53
CA TYR A 87 -4.81 -13.38 0.18
C TYR A 87 -4.25 -14.74 -0.24
N THR A 88 -3.43 -14.76 -1.30
CA THR A 88 -2.84 -16.02 -1.80
C THR A 88 -1.98 -16.70 -0.75
N ARG A 89 -1.28 -15.94 0.10
CA ARG A 89 -0.47 -16.44 1.22
C ARG A 89 -1.28 -17.11 2.34
N ASP A 90 -2.56 -16.77 2.48
CA ASP A 90 -3.46 -17.31 3.50
C ASP A 90 -4.34 -18.43 2.93
N CYS A 91 -4.21 -18.73 1.63
CA CYS A 91 -5.01 -19.74 0.96
C CYS A 91 -4.35 -21.12 1.09
N THR A 92 -5.18 -22.15 1.27
CA THR A 92 -4.75 -23.55 1.39
C THR A 92 -4.43 -24.23 0.05
N CYS A 93 -4.52 -23.50 -1.08
CA CYS A 93 -4.19 -24.02 -2.40
C CYS A 93 -2.67 -24.09 -2.63
N LEU A 94 -2.22 -24.94 -3.56
CA LEU A 94 -0.79 -25.10 -3.88
C LEU A 94 -0.17 -23.87 -4.58
N SER A 95 -0.93 -23.14 -5.39
CA SER A 95 -0.42 -22.00 -6.15
C SER A 95 -1.46 -20.90 -6.29
N GLN A 96 -2.57 -21.21 -6.95
CA GLN A 96 -3.68 -20.31 -7.19
C GLN A 96 -4.96 -21.11 -7.36
N CYS A 97 -6.04 -20.55 -6.85
CA CYS A 97 -7.38 -21.08 -7.04
C CYS A 97 -8.33 -19.92 -7.27
N SER A 98 -9.56 -20.27 -7.61
CA SER A 98 -10.60 -19.31 -7.91
C SER A 98 -11.11 -18.50 -6.70
N TYR A 99 -10.70 -18.85 -5.47
CA TYR A 99 -10.99 -18.10 -4.22
C TYR A 99 -9.92 -17.06 -3.86
N CYS A 100 -8.66 -17.25 -4.27
CA CYS A 100 -7.53 -16.37 -3.93
C CYS A 100 -6.95 -15.60 -5.12
N ALA A 101 -7.47 -15.84 -6.33
CA ALA A 101 -7.02 -15.18 -7.55
C ALA A 101 -8.17 -14.96 -8.55
N VAL A 102 -7.97 -14.03 -9.48
CA VAL A 102 -8.81 -13.81 -10.67
C VAL A 102 -7.96 -13.98 -11.91
N GLN A 103 -8.41 -14.76 -12.88
CA GLN A 103 -7.68 -15.00 -14.12
C GLN A 103 -8.24 -14.13 -15.25
N LEU A 104 -7.35 -13.43 -15.96
CA LEU A 104 -7.68 -12.69 -17.17
C LEU A 104 -6.91 -13.26 -18.36
N ARG A 105 -7.48 -13.16 -19.56
CA ARG A 105 -6.84 -13.54 -20.82
C ARG A 105 -6.89 -12.36 -21.78
N LEU A 106 -5.78 -12.13 -22.48
CA LEU A 106 -5.68 -11.21 -23.61
C LEU A 106 -5.15 -12.00 -24.80
N ASP A 107 -5.97 -12.13 -25.83
CA ASP A 107 -5.66 -12.86 -27.06
C ASP A 107 -6.03 -11.97 -28.24
N VAL A 108 -5.01 -11.33 -28.83
CA VAL A 108 -5.20 -10.39 -29.94
C VAL A 108 -4.21 -10.67 -31.06
N THR A 109 -4.68 -10.57 -32.30
CA THR A 109 -3.88 -10.73 -33.51
C THR A 109 -4.30 -9.67 -34.53
N CYS A 110 -3.35 -8.90 -35.04
CA CYS A 110 -3.63 -7.88 -36.03
C CYS A 110 -3.56 -8.47 -37.44
N ASN A 111 -4.71 -8.63 -38.08
CA ASN A 111 -4.80 -9.12 -39.46
C ASN A 111 -4.91 -7.99 -40.50
N ASP A 112 -5.28 -6.79 -40.05
CA ASP A 112 -5.46 -5.62 -40.89
C ASP A 112 -4.12 -4.91 -41.17
N ASP A 113 -4.02 -4.21 -42.30
CA ASP A 113 -2.83 -3.40 -42.65
C ASP A 113 -2.69 -2.14 -41.78
N ASN A 114 -3.75 -1.76 -41.05
CA ASN A 114 -3.76 -0.64 -40.11
C ASN A 114 -3.17 -1.04 -38.76
N THR A 115 -2.63 -0.07 -38.02
CA THR A 115 -2.17 -0.30 -36.64
C THR A 115 -3.37 -0.57 -35.73
N MET A 116 -3.34 -1.70 -35.02
CA MET A 116 -4.33 -2.05 -34.01
C MET A 116 -3.85 -1.58 -32.63
N GLU A 117 -4.75 -0.93 -31.90
CA GLU A 117 -4.51 -0.51 -30.52
C GLU A 117 -5.00 -1.58 -29.56
N VAL A 118 -4.07 -2.20 -28.83
CA VAL A 118 -4.39 -3.19 -27.80
C VAL A 118 -4.66 -2.44 -26.50
N THR A 119 -5.92 -2.39 -26.10
CA THR A 119 -6.39 -1.71 -24.89
C THR A 119 -6.88 -2.66 -23.80
N SER A 120 -7.10 -2.15 -22.59
CA SER A 120 -7.64 -2.89 -21.45
C SER A 120 -9.00 -3.55 -21.72
N ASN A 121 -9.79 -3.04 -22.67
CA ASN A 121 -11.08 -3.65 -23.01
C ASN A 121 -10.95 -5.06 -23.62
N HIS A 122 -9.80 -5.38 -24.21
CA HIS A 122 -9.51 -6.71 -24.74
C HIS A 122 -9.18 -7.76 -23.66
N LEU A 123 -8.99 -7.35 -22.38
CA LEU A 123 -8.82 -8.28 -21.28
C LEU A 123 -10.15 -8.91 -20.89
N GLU A 124 -10.24 -10.22 -20.92
CA GLU A 124 -11.42 -10.99 -20.53
C GLU A 124 -11.16 -11.77 -19.25
N VAL A 125 -12.08 -11.67 -18.28
CA VAL A 125 -12.03 -12.51 -17.09
C VAL A 125 -12.48 -13.91 -17.49
N VAL A 126 -11.62 -14.90 -17.24
CA VAL A 126 -11.88 -16.31 -17.58
C VAL A 126 -11.95 -17.16 -16.31
N PRO A 127 -12.83 -18.18 -16.26
CA PRO A 127 -12.87 -19.09 -15.13
C PRO A 127 -11.59 -19.95 -15.07
N PHE A 128 -11.24 -20.41 -13.86
CA PHE A 128 -10.16 -21.38 -13.70
C PHE A 128 -10.61 -22.74 -14.24
N GLN A 129 -9.76 -23.36 -15.05
CA GLN A 129 -10.08 -24.61 -15.74
C GLN A 129 -10.13 -25.82 -14.77
N ASP A 130 -9.37 -25.76 -13.68
CA ASP A 130 -9.24 -26.83 -12.66
C ASP A 130 -10.18 -26.66 -11.46
N ASP A 131 -11.26 -25.88 -11.57
CA ASP A 131 -12.26 -25.74 -10.49
C ASP A 131 -12.88 -27.09 -10.06
N PHE A 132 -12.77 -28.14 -10.90
CA PHE A 132 -13.31 -29.49 -10.63
C PHE A 132 -12.40 -30.41 -9.81
N ILE A 133 -11.09 -30.12 -9.66
CA ILE A 133 -10.15 -30.99 -8.93
C ILE A 133 -9.99 -30.53 -7.48
N HIS A 134 -10.38 -29.30 -7.17
CA HIS A 134 -10.23 -28.68 -5.86
C HIS A 134 -11.39 -28.92 -4.89
N ASP A 135 -12.25 -29.91 -5.16
CA ASP A 135 -13.44 -30.26 -4.38
C ASP A 135 -13.11 -30.72 -2.93
N ASN A 136 -11.84 -30.98 -2.61
CA ASN A 136 -11.35 -31.27 -1.27
C ASN A 136 -10.78 -30.05 -0.52
N LEU A 137 -10.85 -28.84 -1.09
CA LEU A 137 -10.47 -27.61 -0.40
C LEU A 137 -11.66 -27.04 0.38
N GLU A 138 -11.37 -26.34 1.47
CA GLU A 138 -12.37 -25.65 2.26
C GLU A 138 -13.06 -24.56 1.42
N HIS A 139 -14.28 -24.85 0.99
CA HIS A 139 -15.10 -23.98 0.15
C HIS A 139 -15.54 -22.78 0.97
N GLY A 140 -14.96 -21.62 0.70
CA GLY A 140 -15.46 -20.37 1.26
C GLY A 140 -16.55 -19.73 0.43
N ASP A 141 -17.17 -18.70 0.99
CA ASP A 141 -18.23 -17.92 0.37
C ASP A 141 -17.70 -16.67 -0.37
N GLU A 142 -16.38 -16.50 -0.49
CA GLU A 142 -15.76 -15.28 -1.03
C GLU A 142 -16.18 -15.04 -2.49
N LYS A 143 -16.28 -16.10 -3.29
CA LYS A 143 -16.77 -16.02 -4.67
C LYS A 143 -18.17 -15.43 -4.74
N ALA A 144 -19.06 -15.76 -3.80
CA ALA A 144 -20.43 -15.26 -3.77
C ALA A 144 -20.50 -13.78 -3.35
N LYS A 145 -19.48 -13.28 -2.66
CA LYS A 145 -19.35 -11.89 -2.21
C LYS A 145 -18.74 -10.95 -3.25
N ARG A 146 -18.34 -11.47 -4.43
CA ARG A 146 -17.83 -10.68 -5.55
C ARG A 146 -18.92 -9.82 -6.16
N SER A 147 -18.60 -8.57 -6.43
CA SER A 147 -19.46 -7.71 -7.25
C SER A 147 -19.53 -8.23 -8.69
N GLN A 148 -20.58 -7.82 -9.43
CA GLN A 148 -20.83 -8.28 -10.80
C GLN A 148 -19.64 -8.10 -11.75
N PHE A 149 -18.85 -7.04 -11.55
CA PHE A 149 -17.69 -6.70 -12.39
C PHE A 149 -16.36 -6.86 -11.66
N PHE A 150 -16.33 -7.58 -10.55
CA PHE A 150 -15.10 -7.81 -9.80
C PHE A 150 -13.98 -8.38 -10.67
N GLY A 151 -12.81 -7.73 -10.63
CA GLY A 151 -11.64 -8.11 -11.42
C GLY A 151 -11.70 -7.70 -12.90
N HIS A 152 -12.78 -7.09 -13.38
CA HIS A 152 -12.80 -6.48 -14.71
C HIS A 152 -12.01 -5.16 -14.72
N PRO A 153 -11.37 -4.79 -15.84
CA PRO A 153 -10.76 -3.48 -15.99
C PRO A 153 -11.76 -2.35 -15.75
N VAL A 154 -11.36 -1.33 -14.99
CA VAL A 154 -12.18 -0.15 -14.71
C VAL A 154 -12.56 0.52 -16.03
N GLY A 155 -13.83 0.92 -16.15
CA GLY A 155 -14.37 1.59 -17.34
C GLY A 155 -14.71 0.68 -18.51
N LYS A 156 -14.46 -0.65 -18.45
CA LYS A 156 -14.73 -1.57 -19.57
C LYS A 156 -16.17 -1.52 -20.10
N GLN A 157 -17.14 -1.22 -19.25
CA GLN A 157 -18.56 -1.13 -19.61
C GLN A 157 -19.08 0.30 -19.78
N ASP A 158 -18.21 1.30 -19.60
CA ASP A 158 -18.59 2.70 -19.64
C ASP A 158 -18.00 3.36 -20.90
N PRO A 159 -18.82 3.67 -21.93
CA PRO A 159 -18.34 4.34 -23.13
C PRO A 159 -17.74 5.73 -22.87
N GLY A 160 -18.03 6.34 -21.72
CA GLY A 160 -17.48 7.63 -21.31
C GLY A 160 -16.05 7.55 -20.74
N VAL A 161 -15.55 6.35 -20.43
CA VAL A 161 -14.21 6.15 -19.87
C VAL A 161 -13.29 5.55 -20.94
N PRO A 162 -12.23 6.26 -21.37
CA PRO A 162 -11.31 5.71 -22.36
C PRO A 162 -10.52 4.53 -21.76
N PRO A 163 -10.38 3.41 -22.50
CA PRO A 163 -9.63 2.26 -22.00
C PRO A 163 -8.13 2.54 -21.98
N VAL A 164 -7.41 1.82 -21.13
CA VAL A 164 -5.95 1.96 -21.00
C VAL A 164 -5.29 1.32 -22.22
N LEU A 165 -4.50 2.09 -22.96
CA LEU A 165 -3.67 1.54 -24.04
C LEU A 165 -2.54 0.70 -23.44
N ILE A 166 -2.38 -0.54 -23.90
CA ILE A 166 -1.35 -1.49 -23.45
C ILE A 166 -0.20 -1.53 -24.47
N ALA A 167 -0.54 -1.71 -25.74
CA ALA A 167 0.42 -1.80 -26.84
C ALA A 167 -0.23 -1.37 -28.16
N LYS A 168 0.59 -1.09 -29.17
CA LYS A 168 0.15 -0.95 -30.56
C LYS A 168 0.83 -2.04 -31.37
N ILE A 169 0.05 -2.75 -32.17
CA ILE A 169 0.53 -3.88 -32.98
C ILE A 169 0.19 -3.66 -34.45
N ARG A 170 1.03 -4.16 -35.35
CA ARG A 170 0.85 -4.10 -36.80
C ARG A 170 0.48 -5.47 -37.36
N LYS A 171 0.04 -5.50 -38.62
CA LYS A 171 -0.26 -6.73 -39.36
C LYS A 171 0.73 -7.86 -39.13
N GLY A 172 0.23 -9.02 -38.75
CA GLY A 172 1.01 -10.23 -38.48
C GLY A 172 1.58 -10.32 -37.07
N GLN A 173 1.47 -9.27 -36.25
CA GLN A 173 1.83 -9.34 -34.83
C GLN A 173 0.64 -9.83 -33.99
N GLU A 174 0.97 -10.58 -32.95
CA GLU A 174 0.04 -11.13 -31.97
C GLU A 174 0.58 -10.95 -30.55
N LEU A 175 -0.36 -10.87 -29.61
CA LEU A 175 -0.10 -10.85 -28.17
C LEU A 175 -1.10 -11.79 -27.50
N ARG A 176 -0.58 -12.87 -26.93
CA ARG A 176 -1.34 -13.85 -26.14
C ARG A 176 -0.74 -13.97 -24.77
N VAL A 177 -1.49 -13.51 -23.77
CA VAL A 177 -1.08 -13.55 -22.38
C VAL A 177 -2.20 -14.01 -21.47
N ARG A 178 -1.83 -14.75 -20.44
CA ARG A 178 -2.67 -15.12 -19.31
C ARG A 178 -2.21 -14.34 -18.10
N CYS A 179 -3.11 -13.58 -17.49
CA CYS A 179 -2.84 -12.74 -16.33
C CYS A 179 -3.53 -13.34 -15.11
N VAL A 180 -2.86 -13.29 -13.96
CA VAL A 180 -3.43 -13.67 -12.67
C VAL A 180 -3.38 -12.44 -11.77
N ALA A 181 -4.56 -11.98 -11.39
CA ALA A 181 -4.73 -10.88 -10.46
C ALA A 181 -4.91 -11.40 -9.03
N LYS A 182 -4.23 -10.74 -8.10
CA LYS A 182 -4.19 -11.11 -6.67
C LYS A 182 -4.57 -9.93 -5.80
N LYS A 183 -5.07 -10.24 -4.62
CA LYS A 183 -5.28 -9.28 -3.53
C LYS A 183 -3.93 -8.80 -3.00
N GLY A 184 -3.77 -7.49 -2.86
CA GLY A 184 -2.58 -6.86 -2.28
C GLY A 184 -2.88 -5.49 -1.72
N ILE A 185 -1.86 -4.85 -1.15
CA ILE A 185 -1.94 -3.49 -0.58
C ILE A 185 -0.84 -2.61 -1.18
N ALA A 186 -1.06 -1.30 -1.19
CA ALA A 186 -0.11 -0.38 -1.82
C ALA A 186 1.28 -0.33 -1.15
N LYS A 187 1.38 -0.77 0.11
CA LYS A 187 2.68 -0.97 0.79
C LYS A 187 3.56 -2.02 0.13
N GLU A 188 2.98 -3.05 -0.49
CA GLU A 188 3.73 -4.08 -1.21
C GLU A 188 4.13 -3.55 -2.59
N HIS A 189 3.22 -2.89 -3.30
CA HIS A 189 3.49 -2.22 -4.58
C HIS A 189 2.42 -1.18 -4.90
N ALA A 190 2.82 -0.04 -5.49
CA ALA A 190 1.92 1.08 -5.80
C ALA A 190 0.72 0.72 -6.69
N LYS A 191 0.80 -0.38 -7.46
CA LYS A 191 -0.28 -0.90 -8.32
C LYS A 191 -1.57 -1.27 -7.56
N TRP A 192 -1.48 -1.46 -6.25
CA TRP A 192 -2.62 -1.75 -5.39
C TRP A 192 -3.16 -0.50 -4.67
N SER A 193 -2.70 0.70 -5.01
CA SER A 193 -3.28 1.92 -4.43
C SER A 193 -4.64 2.20 -5.07
N PRO A 194 -5.74 2.32 -4.29
CA PRO A 194 -7.03 2.71 -4.83
C PRO A 194 -7.16 4.23 -5.05
N CYS A 195 -6.15 5.00 -4.67
CA CYS A 195 -6.18 6.46 -4.70
C CYS A 195 -5.20 7.00 -5.74
N SER A 196 -5.65 7.97 -6.54
CA SER A 196 -4.77 8.80 -7.36
C SER A 196 -4.09 9.86 -6.50
N ALA A 197 -4.87 10.59 -5.70
CA ALA A 197 -4.38 11.65 -4.83
C ALA A 197 -5.24 11.78 -3.58
N VAL A 198 -4.60 12.20 -2.48
CA VAL A 198 -5.28 12.57 -1.24
C VAL A 198 -4.78 13.95 -0.81
N SER A 199 -5.58 14.97 -1.12
CA SER A 199 -5.38 16.34 -0.67
C SER A 199 -5.67 16.43 0.82
N PHE A 200 -4.83 17.16 1.53
CA PHE A 200 -4.88 17.32 2.98
C PHE A 200 -4.40 18.70 3.36
N GLU A 201 -5.26 19.46 4.03
CA GLU A 201 -4.97 20.80 4.50
C GLU A 201 -5.60 21.02 5.87
N TYR A 202 -5.00 21.86 6.70
CA TYR A 202 -5.59 22.40 7.92
C TYR A 202 -5.02 23.80 8.16
N ASP A 203 -5.73 24.63 8.93
CA ASP A 203 -5.30 25.99 9.28
C ASP A 203 -4.87 26.85 8.06
N PRO A 204 -5.80 27.16 7.13
CA PRO A 204 -5.50 27.84 5.86
C PRO A 204 -4.88 29.24 6.05
N TYR A 205 -5.12 29.88 7.20
CA TYR A 205 -4.56 31.18 7.54
C TYR A 205 -3.29 31.11 8.40
N ASN A 206 -2.79 29.90 8.70
CA ASN A 206 -1.61 29.68 9.54
C ASN A 206 -1.70 30.38 10.91
N LYS A 207 -2.88 30.36 11.54
CA LYS A 207 -3.12 30.91 12.89
C LYS A 207 -2.26 30.22 13.94
N LEU A 208 -2.01 28.92 13.76
CA LEU A 208 -1.18 28.08 14.62
C LEU A 208 0.32 28.32 14.41
N ARG A 209 0.71 29.03 13.34
CA ARG A 209 2.11 29.30 12.98
C ARG A 209 2.93 28.02 12.79
N HIS A 210 2.31 26.96 12.28
CA HIS A 210 2.98 25.70 11.95
C HIS A 210 3.94 25.85 10.75
N THR A 211 3.76 26.88 9.92
CA THR A 211 4.72 27.27 8.89
C THR A 211 5.21 28.70 9.10
N ALA A 212 6.44 28.98 8.69
CA ALA A 212 6.96 30.34 8.56
C ALA A 212 7.04 30.66 7.07
N TYR A 213 6.13 31.53 6.60
CA TYR A 213 6.10 31.91 5.18
C TYR A 213 7.42 32.57 4.77
N TRP A 214 7.98 32.11 3.65
CA TRP A 214 9.06 32.81 2.98
C TRP A 214 8.46 33.94 2.15
N PHE A 215 9.01 35.14 2.21
CA PHE A 215 8.55 36.27 1.39
C PHE A 215 9.69 37.26 1.18
N GLU A 216 9.60 38.07 0.13
CA GLU A 216 10.57 39.13 -0.16
C GLU A 216 10.11 40.49 0.37
N THR A 217 8.83 40.81 0.19
CA THR A 217 8.23 42.11 0.49
C THR A 217 7.08 41.98 1.48
N ASP A 218 6.08 41.17 1.15
CA ASP A 218 4.88 40.99 2.00
C ASP A 218 4.32 39.57 1.85
N SER A 219 4.32 38.85 2.97
CA SER A 219 3.77 37.51 3.06
C SER A 219 2.31 37.38 2.59
N ARG A 220 1.45 38.36 2.90
CA ARG A 220 0.01 38.30 2.56
C ARG A 220 -0.25 38.53 1.07
N ALA A 221 0.59 39.34 0.43
CA ALA A 221 0.52 39.58 -1.01
C ALA A 221 1.15 38.44 -1.83
N GLU A 222 2.18 37.78 -1.30
CA GLU A 222 2.93 36.74 -2.01
C GLU A 222 2.31 35.33 -1.89
N TRP A 223 1.65 35.03 -0.77
CA TRP A 223 1.01 33.73 -0.55
C TRP A 223 -0.50 33.81 -0.74
N PRO A 224 -1.06 33.16 -1.78
CA PRO A 224 -2.50 33.13 -1.96
C PRO A 224 -3.18 32.30 -0.86
N VAL A 225 -4.32 32.79 -0.37
CA VAL A 225 -5.17 32.04 0.56
C VAL A 225 -5.85 30.89 -0.21
N SER A 226 -5.87 29.72 0.40
CA SER A 226 -6.52 28.54 -0.19
C SER A 226 -8.05 28.71 -0.26
N GLU A 227 -8.70 27.89 -1.07
CA GLU A 227 -10.16 27.83 -1.14
C GLU A 227 -10.79 27.50 0.22
N ASN A 228 -10.09 26.76 1.08
CA ASN A 228 -10.51 26.41 2.43
C ASN A 228 -10.55 27.62 3.38
N GLY A 229 -9.79 28.68 3.09
CA GLY A 229 -9.84 29.94 3.83
C GLY A 229 -11.22 30.61 3.81
N LYS A 230 -12.09 30.29 2.83
CA LYS A 230 -13.46 30.81 2.79
C LYS A 230 -14.36 30.26 3.92
N GLU A 231 -13.97 29.15 4.55
CA GLU A 231 -14.71 28.51 5.63
C GLU A 231 -14.16 28.82 7.03
N GLU A 232 -13.16 29.69 7.12
CA GLU A 232 -12.58 30.15 8.37
C GLU A 232 -12.52 31.68 8.40
N GLU A 233 -12.61 32.25 9.59
CA GLU A 233 -12.44 33.68 9.76
C GLU A 233 -10.96 34.07 9.57
N GLU A 234 -10.69 35.13 8.82
CA GLU A 234 -9.34 35.68 8.69
C GLU A 234 -8.83 36.16 10.07
N PRO A 235 -7.57 35.86 10.45
CA PRO A 235 -7.00 36.33 11.70
C PRO A 235 -6.93 37.85 11.73
N ARG A 236 -7.33 38.46 12.85
CA ARG A 236 -7.24 39.92 13.00
C ARG A 236 -5.84 40.32 13.45
N ASP A 237 -5.37 41.48 13.00
CA ASP A 237 -4.02 41.97 13.31
C ASP A 237 -3.82 42.31 14.80
N ASP A 238 -4.91 42.57 15.53
CA ASP A 238 -4.92 42.88 16.95
C ASP A 238 -5.05 41.65 17.86
N GLU A 239 -5.30 40.46 17.30
CA GLU A 239 -5.41 39.22 18.05
C GLU A 239 -4.05 38.74 18.56
N VAL A 240 -3.99 38.41 19.85
CA VAL A 240 -2.79 37.81 20.45
C VAL A 240 -2.71 36.34 20.03
N PHE A 241 -1.49 35.88 19.72
CA PHE A 241 -1.25 34.49 19.37
C PHE A 241 -1.71 33.52 20.47
N ASP A 242 -2.61 32.61 20.12
CA ASP A 242 -3.07 31.55 21.01
C ASP A 242 -2.09 30.36 20.97
N PHE A 243 -1.26 30.26 21.99
CA PHE A 243 -0.30 29.18 22.16
C PHE A 243 -0.92 27.85 22.64
N ASN A 244 -2.20 27.85 23.05
CA ASN A 244 -2.91 26.62 23.44
C ASN A 244 -3.77 26.06 22.32
N ALA A 245 -3.93 26.80 21.22
CA ALA A 245 -4.69 26.34 20.06
C ALA A 245 -4.04 25.07 19.47
N ALA A 246 -4.88 24.12 19.10
CA ALA A 246 -4.48 22.86 18.49
C ALA A 246 -5.27 22.65 17.19
N PRO A 247 -4.68 21.98 16.18
CA PRO A 247 -5.38 21.68 14.93
C PRO A 247 -6.51 20.69 15.20
N ASN A 248 -7.74 21.08 14.85
CA ASN A 248 -8.95 20.26 15.09
C ASN A 248 -9.88 20.14 13.88
N LYS A 249 -9.57 20.82 12.78
CA LYS A 249 -10.36 20.87 11.55
C LYS A 249 -9.46 20.62 10.35
N PHE A 250 -9.79 19.60 9.56
CA PHE A 250 -8.97 19.10 8.45
C PHE A 250 -9.81 19.01 7.19
N TYR A 251 -9.27 19.51 6.09
CA TYR A 251 -9.88 19.51 4.78
C TYR A 251 -9.27 18.39 3.94
N PHE A 252 -10.13 17.50 3.47
CA PHE A 252 -9.76 16.35 2.66
C PHE A 252 -10.40 16.44 1.28
N GLU A 253 -9.63 16.05 0.27
CA GLU A 253 -10.16 15.65 -1.03
C GLU A 253 -9.47 14.35 -1.44
N ILE A 254 -10.23 13.27 -1.56
CA ILE A 254 -9.74 11.95 -1.96
C ILE A 254 -10.21 11.70 -3.38
N GLU A 255 -9.27 11.45 -4.27
CA GLU A 255 -9.50 11.06 -5.66
C GLU A 255 -9.12 9.59 -5.86
N THR A 256 -10.04 8.80 -6.42
CA THR A 256 -9.84 7.36 -6.65
C THR A 256 -9.42 7.07 -8.09
N ASP A 257 -8.75 5.94 -8.30
CA ASP A 257 -8.39 5.42 -9.63
C ASP A 257 -9.56 4.69 -10.33
N GLY A 258 -10.71 4.60 -9.64
CA GLY A 258 -11.92 3.90 -10.07
C GLY A 258 -11.94 2.40 -9.74
N SER A 259 -10.88 1.83 -9.15
CA SER A 259 -10.90 0.45 -8.64
C SER A 259 -11.90 0.30 -7.48
N LEU A 260 -12.07 1.37 -6.69
CA LEU A 260 -13.03 1.54 -5.61
C LEU A 260 -13.75 2.88 -5.75
N SER A 261 -14.98 2.95 -5.22
CA SER A 261 -15.71 4.22 -5.12
C SER A 261 -15.08 5.13 -4.04
N PRO A 262 -15.21 6.46 -4.14
CA PRO A 262 -14.70 7.37 -3.11
C PRO A 262 -15.29 7.10 -1.71
N GLU A 263 -16.56 6.71 -1.64
CA GLU A 263 -17.22 6.33 -0.39
C GLU A 263 -16.60 5.05 0.20
N ASP A 264 -16.46 4.01 -0.63
CA ASP A 264 -15.80 2.75 -0.25
C ASP A 264 -14.40 3.00 0.31
N VAL A 265 -13.62 3.89 -0.32
CA VAL A 265 -12.26 4.20 0.11
C VAL A 265 -12.23 4.82 1.50
N VAL A 266 -13.15 5.74 1.80
CA VAL A 266 -13.25 6.36 3.13
C VAL A 266 -13.69 5.34 4.18
N GLU A 267 -14.76 4.59 3.92
CA GLU A 267 -15.29 3.60 4.85
C GLU A 267 -14.27 2.49 5.14
N ARG A 268 -13.65 1.93 4.11
CA ARG A 268 -12.61 0.89 4.26
C ARG A 268 -11.37 1.43 4.94
N GLY A 269 -10.99 2.69 4.67
CA GLY A 269 -9.87 3.33 5.36
C GLY A 269 -10.09 3.41 6.87
N LEU A 270 -11.32 3.68 7.32
CA LEU A 270 -11.67 3.69 8.74
C LEU A 270 -11.70 2.27 9.31
N ASN A 271 -12.33 1.32 8.61
CA ASN A 271 -12.40 -0.08 9.04
C ASN A 271 -11.01 -0.70 9.19
N GLU A 272 -10.11 -0.44 8.24
CA GLU A 272 -8.74 -0.95 8.28
C GLU A 272 -7.94 -0.35 9.45
N LEU A 273 -8.15 0.92 9.78
CA LEU A 273 -7.55 1.53 10.97
C LEU A 273 -8.08 0.89 12.26
N GLN A 274 -9.38 0.61 12.35
CA GLN A 274 -9.99 -0.09 13.48
C GLN A 274 -9.46 -1.52 13.63
N ASN A 275 -9.36 -2.26 12.52
CA ASN A 275 -8.82 -3.63 12.50
C ASN A 275 -7.39 -3.68 13.02
N LYS A 276 -6.53 -2.72 12.63
CA LYS A 276 -5.16 -2.63 13.14
C LYS A 276 -5.09 -2.36 14.64
N LEU A 277 -5.94 -1.47 15.15
CA LEU A 277 -6.05 -1.19 16.58
C LEU A 277 -6.55 -2.42 17.35
N ALA A 278 -7.57 -3.11 16.81
CA ALA A 278 -8.10 -4.34 17.41
C ALA A 278 -7.04 -5.45 17.48
N ASN A 279 -6.26 -5.64 16.40
CA ASN A 279 -5.18 -6.61 16.36
C ASN A 279 -4.06 -6.28 17.37
N LEU A 280 -3.74 -5.00 17.53
CA LEU A 280 -2.78 -4.57 18.56
C LEU A 280 -3.29 -4.87 19.97
N LEU A 281 -4.57 -4.57 20.25
CA LEU A 281 -5.20 -4.87 21.54
C LEU A 281 -5.23 -6.38 21.82
N LEU A 282 -5.48 -7.20 20.80
CA LEU A 282 -5.43 -8.66 20.93
C LEU A 282 -4.01 -9.13 21.25
N GLY A 283 -3.01 -8.62 20.53
CA GLY A 283 -1.60 -8.93 20.77
C GLY A 283 -1.08 -8.50 22.15
N LEU A 284 -1.65 -7.44 22.73
CA LEU A 284 -1.34 -7.03 24.11
C LEU A 284 -2.02 -7.91 25.17
N LYS A 285 -3.16 -8.52 24.85
CA LYS A 285 -3.89 -9.42 25.76
C LYS A 285 -3.32 -10.83 25.78
N ALA A 286 -2.77 -11.29 24.66
CA ALA A 286 -1.96 -12.49 24.62
C ALA A 286 -0.70 -12.24 25.47
N GLY A 287 -0.68 -12.75 26.69
CA GLY A 287 0.48 -12.64 27.57
C GLY A 287 1.71 -13.34 26.99
N PRO A 288 2.92 -13.09 27.52
CA PRO A 288 4.14 -13.76 27.05
C PRO A 288 4.11 -15.29 27.15
N ASP A 289 3.23 -15.86 28.00
CA ASP A 289 3.12 -17.30 28.20
C ASP A 289 2.39 -18.04 27.06
N GLU A 290 1.45 -17.40 26.34
CA GLU A 290 0.74 -18.04 25.22
C GLU A 290 1.56 -18.06 23.92
N MET A 291 2.57 -17.19 23.78
CA MET A 291 3.47 -17.19 22.61
C MET A 291 4.62 -18.19 22.71
N LEU A 292 4.87 -18.78 23.89
CA LEU A 292 5.94 -19.76 24.10
C LEU A 292 5.45 -21.21 23.93
N GLU A 293 4.17 -21.49 24.17
CA GLU A 293 3.60 -22.85 24.07
C GLU A 293 3.56 -23.37 22.62
N ASP A 294 3.41 -22.48 21.63
CA ASP A 294 3.33 -22.84 20.21
C ASP A 294 4.71 -23.26 19.60
N TRP A 295 5.82 -23.00 20.31
CA TRP A 295 7.16 -23.44 19.90
C TRP A 295 7.58 -24.79 20.48
N THR A 296 6.86 -25.31 21.49
CA THR A 296 7.25 -26.54 22.19
C THR A 296 6.51 -27.80 21.75
N ASP A 297 5.41 -27.68 21.01
CA ASP A 297 4.58 -28.85 20.64
C ASP A 297 4.73 -29.33 19.19
N SER A 298 5.68 -28.77 18.43
CA SER A 298 6.03 -29.22 17.08
C SER A 298 7.39 -29.90 17.00
N GLN A 299 7.69 -30.81 17.94
CA GLN A 299 8.66 -31.88 17.69
C GLN A 299 7.90 -33.19 17.42
N PRO A 300 8.01 -33.79 16.22
CA PRO A 300 7.47 -35.12 16.01
C PRO A 300 8.25 -36.11 16.89
N GLN A 301 7.60 -36.62 17.94
CA GLN A 301 8.07 -37.81 18.66
C GLN A 301 8.12 -38.98 17.67
N ALA A 302 9.33 -39.39 17.29
CA ALA A 302 9.55 -40.62 16.55
C ALA A 302 9.10 -41.82 17.40
N PRO A 303 8.35 -42.79 16.84
CA PRO A 303 7.94 -43.96 17.59
C PRO A 303 9.17 -44.83 17.89
N VAL A 304 9.39 -45.07 19.18
CA VAL A 304 10.39 -45.97 19.76
C VAL A 304 10.11 -47.41 19.30
N ALA A 305 10.99 -47.96 18.45
CA ALA A 305 11.06 -49.38 18.16
C ALA A 305 12.04 -50.07 19.14
N ALA A 306 11.60 -51.19 19.73
CA ALA A 306 12.37 -52.00 20.67
C ALA A 306 13.59 -52.70 20.00
N PRO A 307 14.65 -53.03 20.76
CA PRO A 307 15.95 -53.39 20.19
C PRO A 307 16.05 -54.88 19.84
N THR A 308 16.56 -55.18 18.64
CA THR A 308 17.12 -56.50 18.31
C THR A 308 18.64 -56.42 18.35
N ASN A 309 19.22 -57.17 19.30
CA ASN A 309 20.64 -57.25 19.56
C ASN A 309 21.27 -58.35 18.70
N GLY A 310 22.22 -57.98 17.85
CA GLY A 310 23.09 -58.90 17.11
C GLY A 310 24.48 -58.29 17.04
N GLY A 311 25.30 -58.57 18.04
CA GLY A 311 26.69 -58.08 18.11
C GLY A 311 27.64 -58.90 17.23
N SER A 312 28.73 -58.27 16.78
CA SER A 312 30.08 -58.84 16.78
C SER A 312 31.06 -58.06 15.87
N TRP A 313 31.98 -57.33 16.53
CA TRP A 313 33.44 -57.23 16.30
C TRP A 313 34.05 -56.76 14.97
N GLY A 314 34.91 -55.72 15.05
CA GLY A 314 35.95 -55.41 14.05
C GLY A 314 36.62 -54.02 14.24
N GLU A 315 37.90 -54.03 14.64
CA GLU A 315 38.81 -52.92 15.02
C GLU A 315 39.16 -51.84 13.96
N GLY A 316 39.64 -50.68 14.45
CA GLY A 316 40.35 -49.68 13.61
C GLY A 316 40.73 -48.34 14.27
N THR A 317 41.54 -48.37 15.34
CA THR A 317 42.54 -47.38 15.81
C THR A 317 42.56 -45.90 15.36
N GLY A 318 42.65 -44.97 16.34
CA GLY A 318 43.41 -43.70 16.22
C GLY A 318 42.95 -42.50 17.08
N GLY A 319 43.46 -42.35 18.32
CA GLY A 319 43.38 -41.11 19.15
C GLY A 319 44.16 -39.94 18.54
N TRP A 320 44.06 -38.65 18.92
CA TRP A 320 44.10 -37.92 20.21
C TRP A 320 43.47 -36.51 19.98
N GLY A 321 42.88 -35.73 20.89
CA GLY A 321 42.65 -35.75 22.33
C GLY A 321 41.86 -34.50 22.79
N ARG A 322 41.25 -34.60 23.99
CA ARG A 322 40.92 -33.60 25.05
C ARG A 322 40.77 -32.11 24.65
N GLY A 323 39.73 -31.35 25.01
CA GLY A 323 38.68 -31.51 26.02
C GLY A 323 38.37 -30.14 26.66
N SER A 324 37.10 -29.94 27.03
CA SER A 324 36.57 -29.03 28.06
C SER A 324 36.20 -27.58 27.68
N SER A 325 34.89 -27.33 27.81
CA SER A 325 34.20 -26.05 27.96
C SER A 325 34.72 -25.20 29.13
N PRO A 326 34.25 -23.95 29.28
CA PRO A 326 33.23 -23.76 30.32
C PRO A 326 32.10 -22.80 29.94
N ALA A 327 31.02 -22.93 30.71
CA ALA A 327 29.80 -22.15 30.65
C ALA A 327 29.83 -20.91 31.58
N ARG A 328 28.95 -19.97 31.23
CA ARG A 328 28.00 -19.22 32.09
C ARG A 328 28.40 -17.88 32.75
N THR A 329 27.32 -17.09 32.90
CA THR A 329 27.08 -15.85 33.65
C THR A 329 27.41 -14.56 32.88
N GLY A 330 26.58 -13.52 32.83
CA GLY A 330 25.29 -13.21 33.45
C GLY A 330 25.12 -11.67 33.46
N ALA A 331 23.96 -11.19 33.03
CA ALA A 331 23.34 -9.86 33.27
C ALA A 331 24.16 -8.55 33.10
N GLY A 332 23.60 -7.60 32.35
CA GLY A 332 24.01 -6.20 32.39
C GLY A 332 23.29 -5.30 31.38
N SER A 333 22.23 -4.65 31.82
CA SER A 333 21.53 -3.53 31.17
C SER A 333 22.46 -2.36 30.79
N GLY A 334 22.22 -1.69 29.66
CA GLY A 334 22.87 -0.40 29.37
C GLY A 334 22.41 0.25 28.07
N GLY A 335 21.85 1.47 28.18
CA GLY A 335 21.15 2.23 27.15
C GLY A 335 21.92 2.57 25.87
N TRP A 336 21.13 2.76 24.80
CA TRP A 336 21.56 3.33 23.53
C TRP A 336 21.60 4.85 23.66
N ASN A 337 22.80 5.43 23.57
CA ASN A 337 22.98 6.83 23.25
C ASN A 337 24.18 6.92 22.29
N THR A 338 23.97 7.38 21.06
CA THR A 338 25.06 7.70 20.12
C THR A 338 24.85 9.11 19.58
N SER A 339 25.69 10.03 20.04
CA SER A 339 25.95 11.31 19.37
C SER A 339 27.04 11.09 18.31
N PRO A 340 27.01 11.79 17.17
CA PRO A 340 28.06 11.68 16.17
C PRO A 340 29.26 12.56 16.53
N GLY A 341 30.42 11.92 16.69
CA GLY A 341 31.71 12.57 16.87
C GLY A 341 32.31 13.05 15.55
N ALA A 342 32.88 14.25 15.60
CA ALA A 342 33.59 14.92 14.53
C ALA A 342 34.84 14.14 14.05
N GLY A 343 35.05 14.13 12.73
CA GLY A 343 36.27 13.65 12.09
C GLY A 343 36.31 14.10 10.64
N GLY A 344 37.06 15.16 10.37
CA GLY A 344 37.12 15.83 9.07
C GLY A 344 37.86 15.04 7.99
N SER A 345 37.42 15.22 6.75
CA SER A 345 38.23 15.02 5.55
C SER A 345 37.91 16.11 4.53
N SER A 346 38.97 16.70 4.01
CA SER A 346 39.05 17.82 3.10
C SER A 346 38.55 17.47 1.70
N SER A 347 37.65 18.29 1.14
CA SER A 347 37.45 18.38 -0.31
C SER A 347 37.39 19.85 -0.72
N ALA A 348 38.42 20.27 -1.43
CA ALA A 348 38.60 21.59 -1.99
C ALA A 348 37.94 21.65 -3.37
N TRP A 349 36.87 22.45 -3.51
CA TRP A 349 36.43 23.03 -4.78
C TRP A 349 35.80 24.38 -4.47
N GLY A 350 36.60 25.44 -4.62
CA GLY A 350 36.14 26.83 -4.55
C GLY A 350 36.08 27.42 -5.95
N ALA A 351 34.98 28.10 -6.27
CA ALA A 351 34.96 29.37 -6.99
C ALA A 351 33.52 29.92 -6.97
N SER A 352 33.29 30.94 -6.16
CA SER A 352 32.14 31.85 -6.27
C SER A 352 32.50 32.98 -7.26
N PRO A 353 31.58 33.49 -8.10
CA PRO A 353 31.86 34.65 -8.92
C PRO A 353 31.59 35.93 -8.12
N GLU A 354 32.64 36.74 -7.99
CA GLU A 354 32.63 38.04 -7.32
C GLU A 354 32.09 39.12 -8.28
N ARG A 355 31.16 39.94 -7.81
CA ARG A 355 30.64 41.13 -8.51
C ARG A 355 31.75 42.17 -8.65
N GLN A 356 32.06 42.58 -9.87
CA GLN A 356 32.67 43.88 -10.13
C GLN A 356 31.81 44.70 -11.10
N ILE A 357 31.39 45.86 -10.60
CA ILE A 357 30.76 46.95 -11.34
C ILE A 357 31.89 47.88 -11.80
N GLY A 358 31.92 48.26 -13.08
CA GLY A 358 32.82 49.33 -13.55
C GLY A 358 32.96 49.53 -15.07
N SER A 359 32.01 50.29 -15.65
CA SER A 359 32.20 51.35 -16.68
C SER A 359 32.96 51.12 -18.01
N TRP A 360 32.18 51.13 -19.10
CA TRP A 360 32.30 51.82 -20.40
C TRP A 360 33.63 52.36 -20.98
N ASN A 361 33.70 52.19 -22.31
CA ASN A 361 34.42 52.93 -23.38
C ASN A 361 35.92 52.62 -23.61
N ALA A 362 36.24 51.90 -24.68
CA ALA A 362 36.57 52.41 -26.03
C ALA A 362 36.90 51.25 -26.97
#